data_AF-A0A1J3K7C7-F1
#
_entry.id   AF-A0A1J3K7C7-F1
#
_cell.length_a   1.000
_cell.length_b   1.000
_cell.length_c   1.000
_cell.angle_alpha   90.00
_cell.angle_beta   90.00
_cell.angle_gamma   90.00
#
_symmetry.space_group_name_H-M   'P 1'
#
loop_
_entity.id
_entity.type
_entity.pdbx_description
1 polymer ?
#
loop_
_entity_poly.entity_id
_entity_poly.type
_entity_poly.pdbx_seq_one_letter_code
_entity_poly.pdbx_strand_id
1 'polypeptide(L)'
;DRYTFSCIFKSFSSLKSVNGGEQLHGYILKSGFGDCNSVANSLVAFYLKTQRVESARKVFDEMTERDVISWNSMINGYVSNGLA
;
A
#
# COMPACT_ATOMS: atom_id res chain seq x y z
N ASP A 1 -12.88 9.84 1.21
CA ASP A 1 -11.72 10.77 1.40
C ASP A 1 -10.47 9.95 1.76
N ARG A 2 -9.26 10.55 1.69
CA ARG A 2 -7.97 9.87 1.88
C ARG A 2 -7.76 9.22 3.26
N TYR A 3 -8.39 9.74 4.31
CA TYR A 3 -8.28 9.17 5.66
C TYR A 3 -9.11 7.89 5.77
N THR A 4 -10.29 7.85 5.12
CA THR A 4 -11.12 6.65 5.05
C THR A 4 -10.36 5.47 4.43
N PHE A 5 -9.65 5.67 3.31
CA PHE A 5 -8.86 4.60 2.68
C PHE A 5 -7.74 4.09 3.59
N SER A 6 -7.04 4.99 4.24
CA SER A 6 -5.95 4.65 5.18
C SER A 6 -6.47 3.79 6.34
N CYS A 7 -7.65 4.11 6.89
CA CYS A 7 -8.28 3.33 7.95
C CYS A 7 -8.69 1.93 7.46
N ILE A 8 -9.33 1.84 6.30
CA ILE A 8 -9.79 0.56 5.75
C ILE A 8 -8.59 -0.36 5.44
N PHE A 9 -7.48 0.17 4.90
CA PHE A 9 -6.27 -0.61 4.68
C PHE A 9 -5.65 -1.16 5.97
N LYS A 10 -5.67 -0.37 7.06
CA LYS A 10 -5.22 -0.87 8.36
C LYS A 10 -6.08 -2.05 8.84
N SER A 11 -7.40 -1.96 8.69
CA SER A 11 -8.33 -3.04 9.03
C SER A 11 -8.11 -4.28 8.16
N PHE A 12 -7.93 -4.13 6.84
CA PHE A 12 -7.65 -5.28 5.97
C PHE A 12 -6.27 -5.89 6.24
N SER A 13 -5.28 -5.06 6.62
CA SER A 13 -3.96 -5.56 7.04
C SER A 13 -4.06 -6.41 8.31
N SER A 14 -4.81 -5.96 9.33
CA SER A 14 -4.96 -6.71 10.58
C SER A 14 -5.77 -7.99 10.39
N LEU A 15 -6.77 -7.97 9.51
CA LEU A 15 -7.58 -9.14 9.16
C LEU A 15 -6.93 -10.07 8.13
N LYS A 16 -5.74 -9.71 7.60
CA LYS A 16 -5.09 -10.38 6.46
C LYS A 16 -6.02 -10.61 5.26
N SER A 17 -7.02 -9.75 5.08
CA SER A 17 -8.01 -9.86 4.02
C SER A 17 -7.46 -9.24 2.73
N VAL A 18 -6.73 -10.05 1.96
CA VAL A 18 -6.09 -9.59 0.71
C VAL A 18 -7.12 -9.16 -0.32
N ASN A 19 -8.17 -9.98 -0.50
CA ASN A 19 -9.21 -9.73 -1.51
C ASN A 19 -9.94 -8.40 -1.30
N GLY A 20 -10.24 -8.05 -0.04
CA GLY A 20 -10.87 -6.76 0.27
C GLY A 20 -9.97 -5.56 -0.05
N GLY A 21 -8.68 -5.66 0.25
CA GLY A 21 -7.72 -4.60 -0.07
C GLY A 21 -7.46 -4.45 -1.56
N GLU A 22 -7.45 -5.53 -2.34
CA GLU A 22 -7.32 -5.48 -3.81
C GLU A 22 -8.54 -4.83 -4.47
N GLN A 23 -9.75 -5.14 -3.99
CA GLN A 23 -10.97 -4.47 -4.46
C GLN A 23 -10.95 -2.98 -4.14
N LEU A 24 -10.50 -2.61 -2.94
CA LEU A 24 -10.36 -1.20 -2.56
C LEU A 24 -9.31 -0.49 -3.40
N HIS A 25 -8.18 -1.14 -3.69
CA HIS A 25 -7.16 -0.61 -4.59
C HIS A 25 -7.75 -0.30 -5.97
N GLY A 26 -8.51 -1.24 -6.55
CA GLY A 26 -9.21 -1.01 -7.83
C GLY A 26 -10.21 0.15 -7.76
N TYR A 27 -10.93 0.32 -6.65
CA TYR A 27 -11.82 1.45 -6.44
C TYR A 27 -11.08 2.80 -6.35
N ILE A 28 -9.92 2.83 -5.68
CA ILE A 28 -9.07 4.02 -5.53
C ILE A 28 -8.58 4.50 -6.89
N LEU A 29 -8.11 3.58 -7.74
CA LEU A 29 -7.67 3.89 -9.10
C LEU A 29 -8.82 4.47 -9.94
N LYS A 30 -10.01 3.83 -9.89
CA LYS A 30 -11.20 4.32 -10.61
C LYS A 30 -11.72 5.66 -10.11
N SER A 31 -11.46 5.99 -8.85
CA SER A 31 -11.93 7.22 -8.20
C SER A 31 -10.94 8.39 -8.34
N GLY A 32 -9.82 8.21 -9.05
CA GLY A 32 -8.83 9.26 -9.29
C GLY A 32 -7.90 9.56 -8.10
N PHE A 33 -7.81 8.65 -7.12
CA PHE A 33 -6.93 8.80 -5.95
C PHE A 33 -5.58 8.07 -6.10
N GLY A 34 -5.27 7.55 -7.29
CA GLY A 34 -4.03 6.83 -7.57
C GLY A 34 -2.76 7.64 -7.33
N ASP A 35 -2.77 8.92 -7.70
CA ASP A 35 -1.61 9.82 -7.57
C ASP A 35 -1.41 10.39 -6.16
N CYS A 36 -2.26 10.02 -5.20
CA CYS A 36 -2.17 10.56 -3.85
C CYS A 36 -1.12 9.80 -3.04
N ASN A 37 0.04 10.42 -2.78
CA ASN A 37 1.14 9.81 -2.01
C ASN A 37 0.71 9.19 -0.67
N SER A 38 -0.19 9.82 0.08
CA SER A 38 -0.69 9.25 1.34
C SER A 38 -1.46 7.94 1.14
N VAL A 39 -2.18 7.82 0.02
CA VAL A 39 -2.93 6.61 -0.34
C VAL A 39 -1.97 5.54 -0.87
N ALA A 40 -1.03 5.90 -1.73
CA ALA A 40 0.01 4.99 -2.23
C ALA A 40 0.87 4.41 -1.09
N ASN A 41 1.31 5.24 -0.14
CA ASN A 41 2.03 4.78 1.05
C ASN A 41 1.20 3.80 1.90
N SER A 42 -0.12 4.02 2.00
CA SER A 42 -1.02 3.09 2.71
C SER A 42 -1.19 1.76 1.97
N LEU A 43 -1.26 1.78 0.64
CA LEU A 43 -1.29 0.61 -0.23
C LEU A 43 0.00 -0.22 -0.13
N VAL A 44 1.16 0.44 -0.20
CA VAL A 44 2.47 -0.19 -0.02
C VAL A 44 2.53 -0.91 1.33
N ALA A 45 2.17 -0.21 2.42
CA ALA A 45 2.17 -0.80 3.76
C ALA A 45 1.20 -1.99 3.88
N PHE A 46 0.00 -1.90 3.26
CA PHE A 46 -0.97 -3.00 3.24
C PHE A 46 -0.43 -4.24 2.52
N TYR A 47 0.13 -4.07 1.32
CA TYR A 47 0.66 -5.18 0.53
C TYR A 47 1.88 -5.83 1.19
N LEU A 48 2.77 -5.05 1.81
CA LEU A 48 3.90 -5.58 2.58
C LEU A 48 3.45 -6.39 3.80
N LYS A 49 2.43 -5.92 4.53
CA LYS A 49 1.87 -6.65 5.69
C LYS A 49 1.14 -7.94 5.30
N THR A 50 0.64 -8.01 4.08
CA THR A 50 -0.08 -9.16 3.55
C THR A 50 0.79 -10.08 2.68
N GLN A 51 2.12 -9.95 2.75
CA GLN A 51 3.09 -10.80 2.04
C GLN A 51 2.94 -10.73 0.51
N ARG A 52 2.45 -9.59 -0.01
CA ARG A 52 2.32 -9.29 -1.44
C ARG A 52 3.37 -8.28 -1.87
N VAL A 53 4.64 -8.62 -1.64
CA VAL A 53 5.77 -7.70 -1.83
C VAL A 53 5.87 -7.20 -3.27
N GLU A 54 5.61 -8.05 -4.27
CA GLU A 54 5.59 -7.64 -5.68
C GLU A 54 4.52 -6.58 -5.98
N SER A 55 3.34 -6.70 -5.37
CA SER A 55 2.26 -5.70 -5.52
C SER A 55 2.64 -4.39 -4.83
N ALA A 56 3.26 -4.46 -3.64
CA ALA A 56 3.79 -3.27 -2.96
C ALA A 56 4.84 -2.56 -3.83
N ARG A 57 5.73 -3.34 -4.46
CA ARG A 57 6.77 -2.82 -5.34
C ARG A 57 6.18 -2.12 -6.57
N LYS A 58 5.19 -2.71 -7.22
CA LYS A 58 4.47 -2.08 -8.35
C LYS A 58 3.86 -0.74 -7.96
N VAL A 59 3.12 -0.69 -6.85
CA VAL A 59 2.53 0.57 -6.36
C VAL A 59 3.63 1.61 -6.12
N PHE A 60 4.73 1.23 -5.47
CA PHE A 60 5.85 2.14 -5.21
C PHE A 60 6.53 2.64 -6.50
N ASP A 61 6.67 1.78 -7.51
CA ASP A 61 7.25 2.14 -8.80
C ASP A 61 6.32 3.08 -9.60
N GLU A 62 5.01 2.93 -9.46
CA GLU A 62 4.00 3.79 -10.09
C GLU A 62 3.83 5.16 -9.41
N MET A 63 4.38 5.37 -8.21
CA MET A 63 4.34 6.67 -7.53
C MET A 63 5.12 7.74 -8.30
N THR A 64 4.45 8.85 -8.64
CA THR A 64 5.05 10.02 -9.29
C THR A 64 6.10 10.71 -8.40
N GLU A 65 5.81 10.84 -7.10
CA GLU A 65 6.72 11.41 -6.11
C GLU A 65 6.90 10.45 -4.94
N ARG A 66 8.13 10.23 -4.50
CA ARG A 66 8.46 9.33 -3.39
C ARG A 66 9.06 10.11 -2.24
N ASP A 67 8.39 10.10 -1.10
CA ASP A 67 8.85 10.76 0.12
C ASP A 67 9.66 9.80 1.02
N VAL A 68 10.20 10.33 2.11
CA VAL A 68 10.95 9.53 3.11
C VAL A 68 10.12 8.38 3.66
N ILE A 69 8.81 8.56 3.79
CA ILE A 69 7.89 7.54 4.30
C ILE A 69 7.81 6.35 3.33
N SER A 70 7.70 6.62 2.03
CA SER A 70 7.64 5.59 0.98
C SER A 70 8.89 4.69 0.98
N TRP A 71 10.08 5.29 1.02
CA TRP A 71 11.36 4.57 1.07
C TRP A 71 11.51 3.74 2.34
N ASN A 72 11.24 4.34 3.50
CA ASN A 72 11.31 3.64 4.78
C ASN A 72 10.32 2.47 4.83
N SER A 73 9.14 2.62 4.24
CA SER A 73 8.14 1.56 4.18
C SER A 73 8.64 0.37 3.36
N MET A 74 9.25 0.61 2.18
CA MET A 74 9.79 -0.46 1.34
C MET A 74 10.96 -1.19 2.01
N ILE A 75 11.92 -0.46 2.59
CA ILE A 75 13.08 -1.07 3.26
C ILE A 75 12.63 -1.95 4.43
N ASN A 76 11.81 -1.41 5.33
CA ASN A 76 11.27 -2.17 6.47
C ASN A 76 10.38 -3.33 5.99
N GLY A 77 9.65 -3.12 4.90
CA GLY A 77 8.87 -4.14 4.22
C GLY A 77 9.69 -5.34 3.78
N TYR A 78 10.78 -5.12 3.03
CA TYR A 78 11.65 -6.19 2.57
C TYR A 78 12.31 -6.95 3.72
N VAL A 79 12.84 -6.23 4.72
CA VAL A 79 13.44 -6.84 5.92
C VAL A 79 12.42 -7.73 6.65
N SER A 80 11.20 -7.22 6.90
CA SER A 80 10.16 -7.98 7.61
C SER A 80 9.60 -9.17 6.81
N ASN A 81 9.76 -9.18 5.49
CA ASN A 81 9.40 -10.29 4.62
C ASN A 81 10.59 -11.23 4.32
N GLY A 82 11.77 -10.99 4.92
CA GLY A 82 12.95 -11.85 4.75
C GLY A 82 13.63 -11.73 3.38
N LEU A 83 13.53 -10.57 2.73
CA LEU A 83 14.02 -10.29 1.38
C LEU A 83 15.12 -9.21 1.36
N ALA A 84 15.81 -9.02 2.49
CA ALA A 84 16.91 -8.07 2.65
C ALA A 84 18.28 -8.76 2.54
#